data_AF-A0A1I2BQ00-F1
#
_entry.id   AF-A0A1I2BQ00-F1
#
_cell.length_a   1.000
_cell.length_b   1.000
_cell.length_c   1.000
_cell.angle_alpha   90.00
_cell.angle_beta   90.00
_cell.angle_gamma   90.00
#
_symmetry.space_group_name_H-M   'P 1'
#
loop_
_entity.id
_entity.type
_entity.pdbx_description
1 polymer ?
#
loop_
_entity_poly.entity_id
_entity_poly.type
_entity_poly.pdbx_seq_one_letter_code
_entity_poly.pdbx_strand_id
1 'polypeptide(L)'
;MSVDWKIEIVEYGDIPQVEDDTVPQDEAERRWNRYVELADSVTGDEGPEGVVAIVSSLKVQDDYGAYESAYGALERFPPADLGKGVAWAAEELTRIPYDRSGIVLVTVARLPAAAAEAFNEAVKSVPGEVRNRLRDVVDFHEANDWLAEDGDKGIIKVPRE
;
A
#
# COMPACT_ATOMS: atom_id res chain seq x y z
N MET A 1 5.28 26.71 -6.67
CA MET A 1 5.01 25.47 -7.42
C MET A 1 4.30 24.56 -6.44
N SER A 2 3.12 24.06 -6.76
CA SER A 2 2.51 23.00 -5.94
C SER A 2 3.45 21.82 -6.01
N VAL A 3 3.93 21.32 -4.87
CA VAL A 3 4.57 20.00 -4.85
C VAL A 3 3.49 18.99 -5.28
N ASP A 4 3.86 18.03 -6.13
CA ASP A 4 2.97 16.93 -6.46
C ASP A 4 2.78 16.08 -5.20
N TRP A 5 1.55 16.06 -4.67
CA TRP A 5 1.24 15.37 -3.41
C TRP A 5 1.65 13.90 -3.45
N LYS A 6 1.64 13.27 -4.63
CA LYS A 6 2.05 11.86 -4.84
C LYS A 6 3.53 11.65 -4.52
N ILE A 7 4.36 12.63 -4.83
CA ILE A 7 5.79 12.61 -4.48
C ILE A 7 5.94 12.92 -2.99
N GLU A 8 5.22 13.93 -2.52
CA GLU A 8 5.32 14.42 -1.15
C GLU A 8 4.94 13.32 -0.13
N ILE A 9 3.83 12.62 -0.33
CA ILE A 9 3.38 11.57 0.59
C ILE A 9 4.40 10.43 0.69
N VAL A 10 5.05 10.08 -0.41
CA VAL A 10 6.10 9.05 -0.43
C VAL A 10 7.33 9.51 0.34
N GLU A 11 7.72 10.78 0.23
CA GLU A 11 8.82 11.35 1.01
C GLU A 11 8.52 11.35 2.51
N TYR A 12 7.32 11.79 2.90
CA TYR A 12 6.90 11.83 4.32
C TYR A 12 6.52 10.46 4.89
N GLY A 13 6.40 9.43 4.05
CA GLY A 13 6.17 8.05 4.47
C GLY A 13 7.33 7.43 5.26
N ASP A 14 8.52 8.04 5.19
CA ASP A 14 9.67 7.72 6.05
C ASP A 14 9.56 8.47 7.40
N ILE A 15 8.58 8.04 8.19
CA ILE A 15 8.21 8.68 9.45
C ILE A 15 9.27 8.36 10.51
N PRO A 16 9.89 9.38 11.16
CA PRO A 16 10.86 9.14 12.23
C PRO A 16 10.28 8.24 13.33
N GLN A 17 11.04 7.22 13.71
CA GLN A 17 10.64 6.23 14.71
C GLN A 17 10.99 6.74 16.12
N VAL A 18 10.33 6.25 17.17
CA VAL A 18 10.62 6.70 18.56
C VAL A 18 12.07 6.47 18.98
N GLU A 19 12.72 5.46 18.38
CA GLU A 19 14.14 5.16 18.63
C GLU A 19 15.11 6.04 17.82
N ASP A 20 14.62 6.86 16.89
CA ASP A 20 15.43 7.79 16.10
C ASP A 20 15.67 9.09 16.88
N ASP A 21 16.83 9.16 17.54
CA ASP A 21 17.28 10.35 18.27
C ASP A 21 17.95 11.41 17.37
N THR A 22 18.06 11.15 16.07
CA THR A 22 18.69 12.06 15.11
C THR A 22 17.72 13.13 14.59
N VAL A 23 16.41 12.90 14.73
CA VAL A 23 15.36 13.83 14.32
C VAL A 23 14.75 14.51 15.55
N PRO A 24 14.76 15.85 15.63
CA PRO A 24 14.08 16.58 16.69
C PRO A 24 12.58 16.24 16.74
N GLN A 25 12.02 16.13 17.95
CA GLN A 25 10.62 15.76 18.15
C GLN A 25 9.64 16.64 17.36
N ASP A 26 9.84 17.96 17.35
CA ASP A 26 8.99 18.90 16.60
C ASP A 26 9.00 18.61 15.08
N GLU A 27 10.13 18.15 14.53
CA GLU A 27 10.25 17.78 13.13
C GLU A 27 9.59 16.43 12.84
N ALA A 28 9.71 15.46 13.76
CA ALA A 28 8.98 14.19 13.67
C ALA A 28 7.46 14.41 13.66
N GLU A 29 6.96 15.24 14.59
CA GLU A 29 5.55 15.61 14.65
C GLU A 29 5.10 16.37 13.38
N ARG A 30 5.92 17.29 12.87
CA ARG A 30 5.62 18.01 11.61
C ARG A 30 5.49 17.03 10.43
N ARG A 31 6.40 16.06 10.32
CA ARG A 31 6.37 15.05 9.24
C ARG A 31 5.15 14.15 9.34
N TRP A 32 4.86 13.67 10.54
CA TRP A 32 3.68 12.86 10.82
C TRP A 32 2.39 13.60 10.44
N ASN A 33 2.23 14.84 10.91
CA ASN A 33 1.05 15.66 10.61
C ASN A 33 0.91 15.89 9.11
N ARG A 34 2.03 16.14 8.40
CA ARG A 34 2.00 16.36 6.95
C ARG A 34 1.62 15.09 6.19
N TYR A 35 2.11 13.93 6.61
CA TYR A 35 1.73 12.64 6.05
C TYR A 35 0.22 12.40 6.18
N VAL A 36 -0.31 12.58 7.38
CA VAL A 36 -1.74 12.40 7.69
C VAL A 36 -2.60 13.37 6.87
N GLU A 37 -2.23 14.65 6.83
CA GLU A 37 -2.93 15.66 6.01
C GLU A 37 -2.98 15.26 4.53
N LEU A 38 -1.87 14.77 3.97
CA LEU A 38 -1.81 14.32 2.59
C LEU A 38 -2.72 13.12 2.35
N ALA A 39 -2.64 12.08 3.18
CA ALA A 39 -3.50 10.90 3.08
C ALA A 39 -4.99 11.24 3.25
N ASP A 40 -5.33 12.12 4.19
CA ASP A 40 -6.72 12.53 4.42
C ASP A 40 -7.27 13.43 3.31
N SER A 41 -6.40 14.11 2.56
CA SER A 41 -6.81 14.92 1.41
C SER A 41 -7.20 14.10 0.17
N VAL A 42 -6.82 12.82 0.12
CA VAL A 42 -7.12 11.91 -1.00
C VAL A 42 -8.62 11.65 -1.10
N THR A 43 -9.19 11.90 -2.27
CA THR A 43 -10.62 11.74 -2.54
C THR A 43 -10.98 10.41 -3.18
N GLY A 44 -10.02 9.74 -3.84
CA GLY A 44 -10.22 8.51 -4.60
C GLY A 44 -10.32 8.74 -6.12
N ASP A 45 -10.38 10.00 -6.58
CA ASP A 45 -10.47 10.35 -8.01
C ASP A 45 -9.09 10.49 -8.69
N GLU A 46 -8.00 10.27 -7.96
CA GLU A 46 -6.63 10.47 -8.43
C GLU A 46 -6.10 9.33 -9.32
N GLY A 47 -6.94 8.32 -9.55
CA GLY A 47 -6.68 7.14 -10.36
C GLY A 47 -5.69 6.15 -9.73
N PRO A 48 -5.33 5.09 -10.47
CA PRO A 48 -4.40 4.07 -10.00
C PRO A 48 -3.03 4.63 -9.56
N GLU A 49 -2.58 5.73 -10.15
CA GLU A 49 -1.33 6.39 -9.76
C GLU A 49 -1.39 7.00 -8.35
N GLY A 50 -2.58 7.40 -7.88
CA GLY A 50 -2.78 7.83 -6.49
C GLY A 50 -2.61 6.67 -5.51
N VAL A 51 -3.18 5.51 -5.84
CA VAL A 51 -3.00 4.25 -5.08
C VAL A 51 -1.52 3.87 -5.00
N VAL A 52 -0.79 3.95 -6.13
CA VAL A 52 0.65 3.66 -6.15
C VAL A 52 1.41 4.54 -5.16
N ALA A 53 1.11 5.84 -5.11
CA ALA A 53 1.77 6.77 -4.20
C ALA A 53 1.52 6.40 -2.73
N ILE A 54 0.28 6.04 -2.37
CA ILE A 54 -0.09 5.65 -1.01
C ILE A 54 0.57 4.34 -0.60
N VAL A 55 0.56 3.31 -1.46
CA VAL A 55 1.24 2.04 -1.14
C VAL A 55 2.74 2.25 -0.97
N SER A 56 3.35 3.08 -1.83
CA SER A 56 4.78 3.38 -1.80
C SER A 56 5.21 4.22 -0.58
N SER A 57 4.25 4.80 0.14
CA SER A 57 4.53 5.59 1.34
C SER A 57 4.51 4.78 2.65
N LEU A 58 4.13 3.49 2.61
CA LEU A 58 4.02 2.60 3.77
C LEU A 58 5.38 1.98 4.20
N LYS A 59 6.41 2.81 4.38
CA LYS A 59 7.81 2.39 4.54
C LYS A 59 8.21 1.88 5.93
N VAL A 60 7.57 2.35 7.00
CA VAL A 60 8.07 2.12 8.37
C VAL A 60 7.33 1.00 9.09
N GLN A 61 8.05 0.33 10.01
CA GLN A 61 7.50 -0.77 10.78
C GLN A 61 6.45 -0.30 11.79
N ASP A 62 6.79 0.71 12.60
CA ASP A 62 5.86 1.35 13.53
C ASP A 62 5.39 2.69 12.96
N ASP A 63 4.07 2.84 12.78
CA ASP A 63 3.49 4.01 12.12
C ASP A 63 2.78 4.97 13.08
N TYR A 64 2.64 4.56 14.35
CA TYR A 64 1.93 5.31 15.40
C TYR A 64 0.57 5.88 14.96
N GLY A 65 -0.17 5.14 14.12
CA GLY A 65 -1.48 5.51 13.59
C GLY A 65 -1.45 6.35 12.31
N ALA A 66 -0.28 6.77 11.80
CA ALA A 66 -0.20 7.51 10.55
C ALA A 66 -0.77 6.74 9.37
N TYR A 67 -0.54 5.42 9.34
CA TYR A 67 -0.96 4.59 8.22
C TYR A 67 -2.44 4.25 8.25
N GLU A 68 -3.14 4.49 9.35
CA GLU A 68 -4.62 4.42 9.38
C GLU A 68 -5.24 5.39 8.37
N SER A 69 -4.70 6.62 8.25
CA SER A 69 -5.13 7.58 7.22
C SER A 69 -4.83 7.09 5.81
N ALA A 70 -3.67 6.44 5.60
CA ALA A 70 -3.30 5.89 4.30
C ALA A 70 -4.21 4.72 3.89
N TYR A 71 -4.54 3.81 4.81
CA TYR A 71 -5.49 2.74 4.55
C TYR A 71 -6.89 3.28 4.31
N GLY A 72 -7.35 4.24 5.12
CA GLY A 72 -8.61 4.94 4.90
C GLY A 72 -8.66 5.66 3.54
N ALA A 73 -7.53 6.15 3.03
CA ALA A 73 -7.43 6.72 1.69
C ALA A 73 -7.57 5.65 0.59
N LEU A 74 -6.93 4.48 0.74
CA LEU A 74 -7.06 3.37 -0.21
C LEU A 74 -8.51 2.91 -0.38
N GLU A 75 -9.29 2.89 0.70
CA GLU A 75 -10.70 2.50 0.68
C GLU A 75 -11.62 3.48 -0.07
N ARG A 76 -11.17 4.70 -0.36
CA ARG A 76 -11.94 5.72 -1.11
C ARG A 76 -11.86 5.52 -2.62
N PHE A 77 -10.84 4.82 -3.12
CA PHE A 77 -10.67 4.62 -4.56
C PHE A 77 -11.76 3.72 -5.13
N PRO A 78 -12.19 3.96 -6.39
CA PRO A 78 -12.98 2.99 -7.13
C PRO A 78 -12.30 1.61 -7.11
N PRO A 79 -13.03 0.50 -6.90
CA PRO A 79 -12.43 -0.82 -6.75
C PRO A 79 -11.46 -1.19 -7.88
N ALA A 80 -11.80 -0.86 -9.13
CA ALA A 80 -10.93 -1.14 -10.28
C ALA A 80 -9.60 -0.36 -10.23
N ASP A 81 -9.63 0.90 -9.79
CA ASP A 81 -8.43 1.72 -9.67
C ASP A 81 -7.57 1.28 -8.49
N LEU A 82 -8.20 0.91 -7.37
CA LEU A 82 -7.52 0.29 -6.24
C LEU A 82 -6.76 -0.96 -6.66
N GLY A 83 -7.45 -1.95 -7.24
CA GLY A 83 -6.83 -3.21 -7.64
C GLY A 83 -5.69 -3.02 -8.63
N LYS A 84 -5.93 -2.20 -9.66
CA LYS A 84 -4.92 -1.88 -10.68
C LYS A 84 -3.72 -1.14 -10.09
N GLY A 85 -3.95 -0.17 -9.22
CA GLY A 85 -2.90 0.62 -8.57
C GLY A 85 -2.03 -0.22 -7.64
N VAL A 86 -2.63 -1.11 -6.85
CA VAL A 86 -1.87 -2.05 -5.99
C VAL A 86 -1.01 -2.99 -6.84
N ALA A 87 -1.51 -3.47 -7.98
CA ALA A 87 -0.70 -4.27 -8.91
C ALA A 87 0.47 -3.46 -9.51
N TRP A 88 0.26 -2.18 -9.80
CA TRP A 88 1.32 -1.29 -10.29
C TRP A 88 2.37 -0.96 -9.22
N ALA A 89 1.98 -0.97 -7.95
CA ALA A 89 2.87 -0.80 -6.81
C ALA A 89 3.61 -2.11 -6.42
N ALA A 90 3.56 -3.16 -7.24
CA ALA A 90 4.09 -4.48 -6.91
C ALA A 90 5.54 -4.47 -6.39
N GLU A 91 6.42 -3.68 -6.98
CA GLU A 91 7.82 -3.59 -6.52
C GLU A 91 7.89 -3.06 -5.08
N GLU A 92 7.18 -1.98 -4.78
CA GLU A 92 7.17 -1.39 -3.44
C GLU A 92 6.44 -2.28 -2.43
N LEU A 93 5.37 -2.96 -2.86
CA LEU A 93 4.67 -3.92 -2.01
C LEU A 93 5.59 -5.06 -1.52
N THR A 94 6.63 -5.40 -2.29
CA THR A 94 7.65 -6.40 -1.88
C THR A 94 8.74 -5.86 -0.96
N ARG A 95 8.78 -4.54 -0.74
CA ARG A 95 9.82 -3.84 0.03
C ARG A 95 9.31 -3.27 1.35
N ILE A 96 8.03 -2.91 1.41
CA ILE A 96 7.40 -2.43 2.65
C ILE A 96 7.32 -3.56 3.69
N PRO A 97 7.17 -3.23 4.99
CA PRO A 97 7.06 -4.24 6.03
C PRO A 97 5.87 -5.19 5.77
N TYR A 98 6.03 -6.45 6.18
CA TYR A 98 5.07 -7.52 5.88
C TYR A 98 3.65 -7.18 6.34
N ASP A 99 3.47 -6.66 7.56
CA ASP A 99 2.14 -6.28 8.06
C ASP A 99 1.46 -5.22 7.17
N ARG A 100 2.24 -4.28 6.62
CA ARG A 100 1.73 -3.22 5.74
C ARG A 100 1.30 -3.79 4.39
N SER A 101 2.12 -4.65 3.80
CA SER A 101 1.75 -5.37 2.59
C SER A 101 0.50 -6.25 2.79
N GLY A 102 0.37 -6.88 3.96
CA GLY A 102 -0.75 -7.73 4.32
C GLY A 102 -2.06 -6.96 4.38
N ILE A 103 -2.07 -5.81 5.06
CA ILE A 103 -3.25 -4.92 5.12
C ILE A 103 -3.66 -4.47 3.72
N VAL A 104 -2.72 -4.03 2.87
CA VAL A 104 -3.05 -3.62 1.49
C VAL A 104 -3.66 -4.78 0.69
N LEU A 105 -3.07 -5.98 0.79
CA LEU A 105 -3.55 -7.16 0.07
C LEU A 105 -4.94 -7.61 0.53
N VAL A 106 -5.19 -7.62 1.84
CA VAL A 106 -6.51 -8.02 2.37
C VAL A 106 -7.58 -6.98 2.05
N THR A 107 -7.23 -5.68 2.01
CA THR A 107 -8.14 -4.63 1.52
C THR A 107 -8.57 -4.90 0.09
N VAL A 108 -7.65 -5.26 -0.82
CA VAL A 108 -8.00 -5.64 -2.21
C VAL A 108 -8.85 -6.92 -2.26
N ALA A 109 -8.54 -7.90 -1.41
CA ALA A 109 -9.24 -9.19 -1.39
C ALA A 109 -10.70 -9.08 -0.88
N ARG A 110 -10.93 -8.22 0.12
CA ARG A 110 -12.23 -8.09 0.82
C ARG A 110 -13.15 -7.03 0.24
N LEU A 111 -12.61 -6.05 -0.49
CA LEU A 111 -13.41 -5.05 -1.20
C LEU A 111 -14.15 -5.69 -2.40
N PRO A 112 -15.10 -4.98 -3.04
CA PRO A 112 -15.90 -5.56 -4.12
C PRO A 112 -15.03 -6.27 -5.16
N ALA A 113 -15.49 -7.43 -5.66
CA ALA A 113 -14.72 -8.35 -6.50
C ALA A 113 -13.97 -7.69 -7.68
N ALA A 114 -14.49 -6.57 -8.19
CA ALA A 114 -13.84 -5.74 -9.21
C ALA A 114 -12.41 -5.29 -8.83
N ALA A 115 -12.08 -5.12 -7.54
CA ALA A 115 -10.72 -4.81 -7.09
C ALA A 115 -9.76 -5.99 -7.32
N ALA A 116 -10.09 -7.16 -6.79
CA ALA A 116 -9.30 -8.37 -7.01
C ALA A 116 -9.20 -8.73 -8.51
N GLU A 117 -10.28 -8.57 -9.28
CA GLU A 117 -10.27 -8.79 -10.74
C GLU A 117 -9.31 -7.82 -11.45
N ALA A 118 -9.37 -6.52 -11.15
CA ALA A 118 -8.48 -5.52 -11.74
C ALA A 118 -7.02 -5.74 -11.35
N PHE A 119 -6.75 -6.10 -10.10
CA PHE A 119 -5.41 -6.49 -9.65
C PHE A 119 -4.89 -7.71 -10.44
N ASN A 120 -5.69 -8.78 -10.49
CA ASN A 120 -5.31 -10.05 -11.14
C ASN A 120 -5.07 -9.89 -12.64
N GLU A 121 -5.74 -8.95 -13.29
CA GLU A 121 -5.47 -8.60 -14.68
C GLU A 121 -4.20 -7.77 -14.82
N ALA A 122 -4.08 -6.69 -14.04
CA ALA A 122 -2.94 -5.77 -14.14
C ALA A 122 -1.61 -6.43 -13.78
N VAL A 123 -1.59 -7.33 -12.78
CA VAL A 123 -0.37 -7.98 -12.30
C VAL A 123 0.29 -8.84 -13.39
N LYS A 124 -0.43 -9.30 -14.42
CA LYS A 124 0.13 -10.05 -15.55
C LYS A 124 1.18 -9.25 -16.34
N SER A 125 1.08 -7.92 -16.32
CA SER A 125 2.00 -7.02 -17.02
C SER A 125 3.22 -6.59 -16.19
N VAL A 126 3.24 -6.90 -14.88
CA VAL A 126 4.37 -6.61 -13.99
C VAL A 126 5.56 -7.49 -14.39
N PRO A 127 6.83 -7.01 -14.38
CA PRO A 127 7.98 -7.84 -14.74
C PRO A 127 8.06 -9.11 -13.87
N GLY A 128 8.36 -10.27 -14.44
CA GLY A 128 8.12 -11.51 -13.70
C GLY A 128 9.06 -11.78 -12.53
N GLU A 129 10.25 -11.19 -12.49
CA GLU A 129 11.07 -11.18 -11.26
C GLU A 129 10.32 -10.50 -10.10
N VAL A 130 9.65 -9.39 -10.37
CA VAL A 130 8.80 -8.68 -9.40
C VAL A 130 7.57 -9.51 -9.06
N ARG A 131 6.92 -10.13 -10.06
CA ARG A 131 5.77 -11.03 -9.81
C ARG A 131 6.14 -12.23 -8.93
N ASN A 132 7.34 -12.77 -9.08
CA ASN A 132 7.78 -13.90 -8.26
C ASN A 132 7.97 -13.47 -6.81
N ARG A 133 8.65 -12.34 -6.55
CA ARG A 133 8.75 -11.76 -5.20
C ARG A 133 7.38 -11.42 -4.61
N LEU A 134 6.50 -10.83 -5.40
CA LEU A 134 5.13 -10.50 -4.98
C LEU A 134 4.34 -11.77 -4.65
N ARG A 135 4.51 -12.85 -5.40
CA ARG A 135 3.92 -14.15 -5.05
C ARG A 135 4.42 -14.61 -3.69
N ASP A 136 5.72 -14.55 -3.42
CA ASP A 136 6.25 -15.01 -2.14
C ASP A 136 5.62 -14.24 -0.96
N VAL A 137 5.32 -12.95 -1.15
CA VAL A 137 4.56 -12.14 -0.17
C VAL A 137 3.11 -12.62 -0.03
N VAL A 138 2.40 -12.88 -1.14
CA VAL A 138 1.03 -13.40 -1.11
C VAL A 138 0.97 -14.78 -0.47
N ASP A 139 1.83 -15.71 -0.89
CA ASP A 139 1.93 -17.07 -0.37
C ASP A 139 2.22 -17.06 1.14
N PHE A 140 3.07 -16.13 1.61
CA PHE A 140 3.31 -15.92 3.04
C PHE A 140 2.02 -15.53 3.78
N HIS A 141 1.29 -14.53 3.30
CA HIS A 141 0.08 -14.04 3.96
C HIS A 141 -1.07 -15.05 3.92
N GLU A 142 -1.19 -15.84 2.85
CA GLU A 142 -2.16 -16.94 2.76
C GLU A 142 -1.85 -18.08 3.74
N ALA A 143 -0.57 -18.30 4.05
CA ALA A 143 -0.14 -19.36 4.95
C ALA A 143 -0.15 -18.94 6.44
N ASN A 144 0.13 -17.67 6.74
CA ASN A 144 0.50 -17.26 8.10
C ASN A 144 -0.42 -16.21 8.74
N ASP A 145 -1.04 -15.31 7.97
CA ASP A 145 -1.61 -14.10 8.57
C ASP A 145 -2.77 -13.49 7.76
N TRP A 146 -2.57 -12.35 7.09
CA TRP A 146 -3.62 -11.47 6.58
C TRP A 146 -4.57 -12.07 5.53
N LEU A 147 -4.13 -13.11 4.81
CA LEU A 147 -4.95 -13.82 3.83
C LEU A 147 -5.21 -15.28 4.26
N ALA A 148 -4.98 -15.63 5.52
CA ALA A 148 -5.06 -17.01 5.99
C ALA A 148 -6.50 -17.52 6.17
N GLU A 149 -7.48 -16.62 6.23
CA GLU A 149 -8.90 -16.98 6.32
C GLU A 149 -9.41 -17.60 5.01
N ASP A 150 -10.28 -18.60 5.09
CA ASP A 150 -10.79 -19.33 3.91
C ASP A 150 -11.52 -18.42 2.90
N GLY A 151 -12.02 -17.27 3.35
CA GLY A 151 -12.67 -16.27 2.48
C GLY A 151 -11.69 -15.40 1.67
N ASP A 152 -10.44 -15.30 2.11
CA ASP A 152 -9.43 -14.41 1.51
C ASP A 152 -8.40 -15.18 0.66
N LYS A 153 -8.22 -16.49 0.93
CA LYS A 153 -7.33 -17.38 0.19
C LYS A 153 -7.68 -17.51 -1.29
N GLY A 154 -6.67 -17.41 -2.15
CA GLY A 154 -6.79 -17.63 -3.58
C GLY A 154 -7.53 -16.53 -4.33
N ILE A 155 -7.89 -15.43 -3.67
CA ILE A 155 -8.53 -14.26 -4.28
C ILE A 155 -7.49 -13.45 -5.07
N ILE A 156 -6.33 -13.20 -4.45
CA ILE A 156 -5.18 -12.54 -5.07
C ILE A 156 -4.36 -13.58 -5.84
N LYS A 157 -4.29 -13.44 -7.17
CA LYS A 157 -3.70 -14.43 -8.07
C LYS A 157 -2.53 -13.83 -8.83
N VAL A 158 -1.32 -14.15 -8.38
CA VAL A 158 -0.08 -13.73 -9.04
C VAL A 158 0.46 -14.88 -9.90
N PRO A 159 0.44 -14.80 -11.24
CA PRO A 159 0.79 -15.91 -12.15
C PRO A 159 2.30 -16.15 -12.24
N ARG A 160 2.70 -17.44 -12.28
CA ARG A 160 4.12 -17.82 -12.47
C ARG A 160 4.57 -17.43 -13.88
N GLU A 161 5.84 -17.05 -14.04
CA GLU A 161 6.47 -17.11 -15.38
C GLU A 161 6.56 -18.54 -15.88
#